data_AF-D8UE56-F1
#
_entry.id   AF-D8UE56-F1
#
_cell.length_a   1.000
_cell.length_b   1.000
_cell.length_c   1.000
_cell.angle_alpha   90.00
_cell.angle_beta   90.00
_cell.angle_gamma   90.00
#
_symmetry.space_group_name_H-M   'P 1'
#
loop_
_entity.id
_entity.type
_entity.pdbx_description
1 polymer ?
#
loop_
_entity_poly.entity_id
_entity_poly.type
_entity_poly.pdbx_seq_one_letter_code
_entity_poly.pdbx_strand_id
1 'polypeptide(L)'
;CLHSNINKIYVLTQYNSQSLNRYITRTYGFGDGVPLGGDGFVEVLATTQYPGGSRWPEGNADAVRLMSWVLENPKLRHVKHVLILPADQLYRANFEDLITYHQQRRAVVTVVTHPAPEDQVANLGVLQVDPDTLEMVDYAEKPRGQREREAFRLDADLSRRVADGAPFLASCGIYVFEKNFLLRLLREHPRAHNFGADVQPLSGTQQVLTWRLYGYWADVGASLRTFMNANLELCLRTPGADSPFDPFAYHDLGALALPPSDLVSCNISRSTIAPGARISGATISGSVVGPRAVIGPGVVIRDSVLMGADYYEEDLEVRCSSSELPVPPMGIGAGSLVQKAIIDKNARIGRSCVIANRAG
;
A
#
# COMPACT_ATOMS: atom_id res chain seq x y z
N CYS A 1 3.54 9.12 7.33
CA CYS A 1 4.86 9.60 7.82
C CYS A 1 4.89 11.12 7.93
N LEU A 2 4.85 11.86 6.83
CA LEU A 2 4.98 13.33 6.87
C LEU A 2 3.88 14.02 7.71
N HIS A 3 2.61 13.60 7.60
CA HIS A 3 1.52 14.09 8.47
C HIS A 3 1.65 13.70 9.95
N SER A 4 2.61 12.86 10.29
CA SER A 4 2.96 12.49 11.67
C SER A 4 4.35 13.00 12.03
N ASN A 5 4.83 14.04 11.32
CA ASN A 5 6.11 14.70 11.53
C ASN A 5 7.34 13.78 11.44
N ILE A 6 7.23 12.68 10.67
CA ILE A 6 8.33 11.76 10.37
C ILE A 6 8.87 12.09 8.98
N ASN A 7 10.04 12.75 8.93
CA ASN A 7 10.63 13.28 7.70
C ASN A 7 11.94 12.61 7.26
N LYS A 8 12.38 11.53 7.94
CA LYS A 8 13.54 10.71 7.54
C LYS A 8 13.05 9.34 7.11
N ILE A 9 12.94 9.13 5.80
CA ILE A 9 12.22 7.99 5.22
C ILE A 9 13.13 7.24 4.25
N TYR A 10 13.22 5.93 4.45
CA TYR A 10 13.80 5.01 3.48
C TYR A 10 12.70 4.17 2.84
N VAL A 11 12.74 4.06 1.51
CA VAL A 11 11.85 3.21 0.72
C VAL A 11 12.65 2.01 0.23
N LEU A 12 12.40 0.86 0.86
CA LEU A 12 13.04 -0.40 0.52
C LEU A 12 12.36 -1.02 -0.70
N THR A 13 13.13 -1.36 -1.72
CA THR A 13 12.63 -2.00 -2.94
C THR A 13 13.54 -3.14 -3.37
N GLN A 14 12.97 -4.18 -3.97
CA GLN A 14 13.74 -5.25 -4.60
C GLN A 14 14.45 -4.76 -5.87
N TYR A 15 13.80 -3.86 -6.62
CA TYR A 15 14.28 -3.38 -7.91
C TYR A 15 14.44 -1.86 -7.90
N ASN A 16 15.52 -1.39 -8.53
CA ASN A 16 15.69 0.02 -8.78
C ASN A 16 14.84 0.44 -9.99
N SER A 17 13.74 1.16 -9.75
CA SER A 17 12.83 1.62 -10.81
C SER A 17 13.04 3.11 -11.07
N GLN A 18 13.37 3.47 -12.31
CA GLN A 18 13.49 4.87 -12.72
C GLN A 18 12.18 5.63 -12.47
N SER A 19 11.03 5.00 -12.71
CA SER A 19 9.72 5.62 -12.49
C SER A 19 9.47 5.94 -11.02
N LEU A 20 9.84 5.05 -10.11
CA LEU A 20 9.75 5.25 -8.66
C LEU A 20 10.67 6.38 -8.21
N ASN A 21 11.95 6.35 -8.58
CA ASN A 21 12.89 7.42 -8.22
C ASN A 21 12.43 8.78 -8.73
N ARG A 22 12.00 8.85 -10.01
CA ARG A 22 11.47 10.08 -10.59
C ARG A 22 10.26 10.61 -9.83
N TYR A 23 9.36 9.74 -9.39
CA TYR A 23 8.21 10.12 -8.60
C TYR A 23 8.62 10.66 -7.22
N ILE A 24 9.48 9.94 -6.50
CA ILE A 24 9.97 10.35 -5.17
C ILE A 24 10.71 11.68 -5.24
N THR A 25 11.65 11.84 -6.18
CA THR A 25 12.42 13.09 -6.34
C THR A 25 11.52 14.28 -6.69
N ARG A 26 10.52 14.11 -7.56
CA ARG A 26 9.62 15.21 -7.92
C ARG A 26 8.67 15.59 -6.78
N THR A 27 8.23 14.61 -6.00
CA THR A 27 7.20 14.82 -4.97
C THR A 27 7.81 15.26 -3.64
N TYR A 28 8.98 14.75 -3.28
CA TYR A 28 9.60 14.89 -1.96
C TYR A 28 11.06 15.39 -2.02
N GLY A 29 11.57 15.74 -3.20
CA GLY A 29 12.93 16.28 -3.34
C GLY A 29 13.07 17.74 -2.91
N PHE A 30 14.31 18.22 -2.85
CA PHE A 30 14.63 19.64 -2.63
C PHE A 30 14.22 20.46 -3.87
N GLY A 31 13.04 21.09 -3.83
CA GLY A 31 12.46 21.86 -4.94
C GLY A 31 10.95 22.10 -4.77
N ASP A 32 10.21 22.07 -5.89
CA ASP A 32 8.74 22.29 -5.99
C ASP A 32 7.86 21.22 -5.28
N GLY A 33 8.46 20.33 -4.49
CA GLY A 33 7.78 19.24 -3.77
C GLY A 33 7.42 19.61 -2.32
N VAL A 34 6.94 18.62 -1.56
CA VAL A 34 6.61 18.79 -0.13
C VAL A 34 7.88 19.14 0.66
N PRO A 35 7.96 20.29 1.35
CA PRO A 35 9.12 20.63 2.15
C PRO A 35 9.29 19.62 3.29
N LEU A 36 10.39 18.87 3.29
CA LEU A 36 10.67 17.88 4.35
C LEU A 36 11.21 18.52 5.64
N GLY A 37 11.70 19.76 5.56
CA GLY A 37 12.28 20.53 6.67
C GLY A 37 13.65 19.99 7.14
N GLY A 38 14.55 20.92 7.50
CA GLY A 38 15.84 20.58 8.13
C GLY A 38 16.69 19.58 7.34
N ASP A 39 17.03 18.46 7.99
CA ASP A 39 17.81 17.34 7.45
C ASP A 39 16.92 16.13 7.03
N GLY A 40 15.63 16.37 6.79
CA GLY A 40 14.69 15.37 6.29
C GLY A 40 14.98 14.91 4.86
N PHE A 41 14.63 13.66 4.54
CA PHE A 41 14.82 13.05 3.23
C PHE A 41 13.83 11.90 2.98
N VAL A 42 13.62 11.60 1.70
CA VAL A 42 12.99 10.36 1.22
C VAL A 42 13.94 9.70 0.22
N GLU A 43 14.55 8.59 0.61
CA GLU A 43 15.57 7.89 -0.20
C GLU A 43 15.14 6.47 -0.54
N VAL A 44 15.30 6.08 -1.80
CA VAL A 44 15.00 4.73 -2.29
C VAL A 44 16.24 3.86 -2.17
N LEU A 45 16.12 2.73 -1.47
CA LEU A 45 17.18 1.74 -1.30
C LEU A 45 16.79 0.44 -2.01
N ALA A 46 17.55 0.08 -3.02
CA ALA A 46 17.36 -1.19 -3.71
C ALA A 46 18.20 -2.29 -3.06
N THR A 47 17.64 -3.48 -2.84
CA THR A 47 18.38 -4.61 -2.22
C THR A 47 19.58 -5.07 -3.04
N THR A 48 19.58 -4.80 -4.34
CA THR A 48 20.72 -5.02 -5.24
C THR A 48 21.94 -4.14 -4.93
N GLN A 49 21.77 -3.05 -4.15
CA GLN A 49 22.84 -2.15 -3.74
C GLN A 49 23.53 -2.60 -2.44
N TYR A 50 23.21 -3.79 -1.92
CA TYR A 50 23.84 -4.32 -0.72
C TYR A 50 25.37 -4.45 -0.91
N PRO A 51 26.19 -3.90 0.02
CA PRO A 51 27.66 -3.95 -0.10
C PRO A 51 28.26 -5.35 -0.19
N GLY A 52 27.57 -6.37 0.34
CA GLY A 52 28.01 -7.77 0.31
C GLY A 52 27.52 -8.59 -0.90
N GLY A 53 26.93 -7.95 -1.92
CA GLY A 53 26.47 -8.59 -3.16
C GLY A 53 24.95 -8.70 -3.29
N SER A 54 24.45 -8.88 -4.51
CA SER A 54 23.00 -8.97 -4.78
C SER A 54 22.42 -10.28 -4.23
N ARG A 55 21.54 -10.18 -3.23
CA ARG A 55 20.71 -11.29 -2.74
C ARG A 55 19.26 -10.83 -2.60
N TRP A 56 18.34 -11.74 -2.89
CA TRP A 56 16.91 -11.56 -2.66
C TRP A 56 16.59 -11.68 -1.18
N PRO A 57 15.87 -10.71 -0.59
CA PRO A 57 15.39 -10.87 0.78
C PRO A 57 14.36 -12.00 0.85
N GLU A 58 14.50 -12.88 1.84
CA GLU A 58 13.60 -14.02 2.08
C GLU A 58 12.39 -13.65 2.96
N GLY A 59 12.35 -12.41 3.47
CA GLY A 59 11.24 -11.87 4.25
C GLY A 59 11.48 -10.42 4.68
N ASN A 60 10.54 -9.86 5.44
CA ASN A 60 10.60 -8.44 5.84
C ASN A 60 11.77 -8.14 6.82
N ALA A 61 12.10 -9.06 7.73
CA ALA A 61 13.23 -8.90 8.64
C ALA A 61 14.56 -9.01 7.90
N ASP A 62 14.64 -9.92 6.92
CA ASP A 62 15.83 -10.05 6.06
C ASP A 62 16.05 -8.81 5.19
N ALA A 63 14.99 -8.23 4.62
CA ALA A 63 15.07 -6.99 3.85
C ALA A 63 15.64 -5.82 4.69
N VAL A 64 15.19 -5.70 5.94
CA VAL A 64 15.70 -4.67 6.87
C VAL A 64 17.12 -5.01 7.33
N ARG A 65 17.46 -6.29 7.51
CA ARG A 65 18.82 -6.75 7.83
C ARG A 65 19.82 -6.35 6.75
N LEU A 66 19.50 -6.55 5.47
CA LEU A 66 20.37 -6.14 4.36
C LEU A 66 20.64 -4.63 4.37
N MET A 67 19.72 -3.82 4.90
CA MET A 67 19.85 -2.36 4.93
C MET A 67 20.14 -1.80 6.32
N SER A 68 20.46 -2.64 7.31
CA SER A 68 20.68 -2.20 8.68
C SER A 68 21.87 -1.25 8.81
N TRP A 69 22.86 -1.35 7.91
CA TRP A 69 24.01 -0.45 7.84
C TRP A 69 23.61 1.03 7.69
N VAL A 70 22.47 1.30 7.08
CA VAL A 70 21.94 2.66 6.92
C VAL A 70 21.51 3.23 8.27
N LEU A 71 20.93 2.39 9.15
CA LEU A 71 20.55 2.79 10.49
C LEU A 71 21.77 3.14 11.37
N GLU A 72 22.96 2.67 11.01
CA GLU A 72 24.22 2.95 11.70
C GLU A 72 24.88 4.26 11.25
N ASN A 73 24.31 4.94 10.25
CA ASN A 73 24.79 6.23 9.76
C ASN A 73 24.94 7.23 10.92
N PRO A 74 26.10 7.92 11.05
CA PRO A 74 26.31 8.95 12.07
C PRO A 74 25.23 10.02 12.15
N LYS A 75 24.62 10.38 11.01
CA LYS A 75 23.52 11.36 10.95
C LYS A 75 22.25 10.88 11.65
N LEU A 76 22.06 9.56 11.80
CA LEU A 76 20.89 8.95 12.42
C LEU A 76 21.14 8.54 13.88
N ARG A 77 22.25 8.97 14.50
CA ARG A 77 22.59 8.61 15.90
C ARG A 77 21.56 9.07 16.93
N HIS A 78 20.85 10.18 16.66
CA HIS A 78 19.81 10.71 17.55
C HIS A 78 18.45 10.02 17.39
N VAL A 79 18.28 9.19 16.36
CA VAL A 79 17.05 8.43 16.13
C VAL A 79 16.99 7.28 17.13
N LYS A 80 15.95 7.26 17.98
CA LYS A 80 15.76 6.25 19.03
C LYS A 80 14.83 5.11 18.61
N HIS A 81 13.90 5.38 17.71
CA HIS A 81 12.90 4.42 17.27
C HIS A 81 12.89 4.32 15.74
N VAL A 82 12.58 3.12 15.23
CA VAL A 82 12.45 2.83 13.81
C VAL A 82 11.04 2.35 13.55
N LEU A 83 10.32 3.08 12.70
CA LEU A 83 9.00 2.70 12.20
C LEU A 83 9.16 1.89 10.92
N ILE A 84 8.65 0.67 10.90
CA ILE A 84 8.65 -0.23 9.74
C ILE A 84 7.23 -0.32 9.21
N LEU A 85 7.06 0.03 7.92
CA LEU A 85 5.76 0.07 7.25
C LEU A 85 5.75 -0.88 6.04
N PRO A 86 4.66 -1.64 5.82
CA PRO A 86 4.40 -2.33 4.57
C PRO A 86 4.03 -1.31 3.47
N ALA A 87 4.32 -1.66 2.22
CA ALA A 87 4.16 -0.76 1.07
C ALA A 87 2.85 -0.97 0.27
N ASP A 88 2.06 -1.96 0.65
CA ASP A 88 0.94 -2.53 -0.12
C ASP A 88 -0.37 -2.55 0.67
N GLN A 89 -0.59 -1.52 1.50
CA GLN A 89 -1.78 -1.39 2.32
C GLN A 89 -2.41 0.00 2.17
N LEU A 90 -3.73 0.05 2.30
CA LEU A 90 -4.52 1.27 2.28
C LEU A 90 -5.11 1.52 3.67
N TYR A 91 -4.64 2.58 4.33
CA TYR A 91 -5.11 2.99 5.66
C TYR A 91 -4.71 4.44 5.95
N ARG A 92 -5.22 4.97 7.07
CA ARG A 92 -4.78 6.24 7.66
C ARG A 92 -4.48 6.02 9.14
N ALA A 93 -3.32 6.49 9.59
CA ALA A 93 -2.92 6.42 10.99
C ALA A 93 -2.13 7.66 11.39
N ASN A 94 -2.27 8.09 12.64
CA ASN A 94 -1.35 9.04 13.26
C ASN A 94 -0.22 8.28 13.96
N PHE A 95 0.97 8.29 13.38
CA PHE A 95 2.11 7.59 13.96
C PHE A 95 2.71 8.30 15.17
N GLU A 96 2.39 9.56 15.42
CA GLU A 96 2.81 10.25 16.65
C GLU A 96 2.19 9.58 17.87
N ASP A 97 0.90 9.24 17.80
CA ASP A 97 0.19 8.57 18.89
C ASP A 97 0.77 7.17 19.16
N LEU A 98 1.06 6.43 18.09
CA LEU A 98 1.70 5.12 18.15
C LEU A 98 3.09 5.18 18.79
N ILE A 99 3.95 6.11 18.35
CA ILE A 99 5.29 6.28 18.90
C ILE A 99 5.24 6.76 20.36
N THR A 100 4.33 7.67 20.68
CA THR A 100 4.10 8.14 22.05
C THR A 100 3.71 6.99 22.97
N TYR A 101 2.76 6.14 22.54
CA TYR A 101 2.34 4.95 23.28
C TYR A 101 3.52 3.99 23.53
N HIS A 102 4.31 3.70 22.49
CA HIS A 102 5.49 2.85 22.56
C HIS A 102 6.51 3.38 23.59
N GLN A 103 6.75 4.70 23.60
CA GLN A 103 7.68 5.36 24.52
C GLN A 103 7.20 5.34 25.98
N GLN A 104 5.94 5.71 26.22
CA GLN A 104 5.37 5.79 27.57
C GLN A 104 5.38 4.44 28.27
N ARG A 105 5.14 3.36 27.52
CA ARG A 105 5.15 1.99 28.03
C ARG A 105 6.52 1.33 28.04
N ARG A 106 7.56 1.99 27.48
CA ARG A 106 8.94 1.47 27.39
C ARG A 106 9.03 0.11 26.68
N ALA A 107 8.20 -0.10 25.67
CA ALA A 107 8.24 -1.32 24.87
C ALA A 107 9.51 -1.37 24.01
N VAL A 108 9.99 -2.58 23.71
CA VAL A 108 11.05 -2.76 22.71
C VAL A 108 10.49 -2.86 21.30
N VAL A 109 9.28 -3.41 21.19
CA VAL A 109 8.52 -3.49 19.95
C VAL A 109 7.06 -3.17 20.21
N THR A 110 6.43 -2.45 19.30
CA THR A 110 4.98 -2.33 19.24
C THR A 110 4.48 -2.75 17.87
N VAL A 111 3.60 -3.74 17.83
CA VAL A 111 2.96 -4.28 16.63
C VAL A 111 1.60 -3.62 16.47
N VAL A 112 1.33 -3.07 15.28
CA VAL A 112 0.00 -2.52 14.99
C VAL A 112 -0.95 -3.63 14.58
N THR A 113 -2.16 -3.59 15.12
CA THR A 113 -3.17 -4.62 14.92
C THR A 113 -4.48 -4.08 14.38
N HIS A 114 -5.24 -4.92 13.70
CA HIS A 114 -6.57 -4.60 13.19
C HIS A 114 -7.54 -5.76 13.43
N PRO A 115 -8.82 -5.49 13.76
CA PRO A 115 -9.87 -6.51 13.80
C PRO A 115 -9.92 -7.34 12.51
N ALA A 116 -10.01 -8.67 12.62
CA ALA A 116 -10.09 -9.54 11.46
C ALA A 116 -11.29 -10.48 11.53
N PRO A 117 -12.17 -10.47 10.51
CA PRO A 117 -13.22 -11.47 10.37
C PRO A 117 -12.62 -12.82 9.92
N GLU A 118 -13.35 -13.90 10.19
CA GLU A 118 -12.88 -15.27 10.02
C GLU A 118 -12.50 -15.63 8.57
N ASP A 119 -13.13 -15.02 7.59
CA ASP A 119 -12.88 -15.23 6.15
C ASP A 119 -11.54 -14.62 5.68
N GLN A 120 -10.98 -13.65 6.41
CA GLN A 120 -9.72 -12.98 6.06
C GLN A 120 -8.48 -13.61 6.72
N VAL A 121 -8.66 -14.30 7.84
CA VAL A 121 -7.59 -14.88 8.68
C VAL A 121 -6.58 -15.72 7.88
N ALA A 122 -7.04 -16.46 6.87
CA ALA A 122 -6.19 -17.33 6.07
C ALA A 122 -5.06 -16.60 5.32
N ASN A 123 -5.19 -15.29 5.12
CA ASN A 123 -4.27 -14.45 4.38
C ASN A 123 -3.45 -13.51 5.28
N LEU A 124 -3.73 -13.49 6.58
CA LEU A 124 -3.16 -12.55 7.54
C LEU A 124 -2.33 -13.25 8.60
N GLY A 125 -1.37 -12.54 9.18
CA GLY A 125 -0.77 -12.93 10.45
C GLY A 125 -1.72 -12.59 11.59
N VAL A 126 -2.09 -13.56 12.41
CA VAL A 126 -2.94 -13.36 13.60
C VAL A 126 -2.12 -13.50 14.86
N LEU A 127 -2.53 -12.80 15.91
CA LEU A 127 -1.81 -12.79 17.16
C LEU A 127 -2.74 -12.94 18.35
N GLN A 128 -2.20 -13.49 19.43
CA GLN A 128 -2.83 -13.52 20.74
C GLN A 128 -2.24 -12.42 21.60
N VAL A 129 -3.08 -11.81 22.43
CA VAL A 129 -2.64 -10.79 23.39
C VAL A 129 -3.03 -11.16 24.81
N ASP A 130 -2.21 -10.71 25.75
CA ASP A 130 -2.54 -10.75 27.16
C ASP A 130 -3.68 -9.76 27.45
N PRO A 131 -4.79 -10.19 28.07
CA PRO A 131 -5.98 -9.35 28.25
C PRO A 131 -5.77 -8.09 29.12
N ASP A 132 -4.76 -8.10 30.00
CA ASP A 132 -4.51 -7.03 30.98
C ASP A 132 -3.42 -6.07 30.49
N THR A 133 -2.34 -6.62 29.95
CA THR A 133 -1.16 -5.87 29.53
C THR A 133 -1.17 -5.47 28.06
N LEU A 134 -1.96 -6.16 27.22
CA LEU A 134 -1.97 -6.05 25.75
C LEU A 134 -0.62 -6.41 25.10
N GLU A 135 0.23 -7.14 25.83
CA GLU A 135 1.44 -7.75 25.29
C GLU A 135 1.08 -8.86 24.31
N MET A 136 1.82 -8.97 23.22
CA MET A 136 1.70 -10.10 22.29
C MET A 136 2.17 -11.36 23.02
N VAL A 137 1.35 -12.41 23.01
CA VAL A 137 1.64 -13.69 23.66
C VAL A 137 2.15 -14.70 22.63
N ASP A 138 1.44 -14.79 21.52
CA ASP A 138 1.74 -15.74 20.44
C ASP A 138 1.38 -15.14 19.07
N TYR A 139 1.94 -15.70 18.01
CA TYR A 139 1.74 -15.26 16.63
C TYR A 139 1.66 -16.45 15.67
N ALA A 140 0.69 -16.44 14.76
CA ALA A 140 0.60 -17.39 13.65
C ALA A 140 0.54 -16.66 12.31
N GLU A 141 1.47 -17.02 11.41
CA GLU A 141 1.48 -16.51 10.04
C GLU A 141 0.52 -17.31 9.16
N LYS A 142 -0.56 -16.68 8.70
CA LYS A 142 -1.50 -17.25 7.71
C LYS A 142 -2.03 -18.64 8.11
N PRO A 143 -2.65 -18.78 9.30
CA PRO A 143 -3.08 -20.09 9.79
C PRO A 143 -4.14 -20.69 8.86
N ARG A 144 -3.82 -21.84 8.25
CA ARG A 144 -4.69 -22.50 7.27
C ARG A 144 -5.55 -23.59 7.90
N GLY A 145 -5.08 -24.21 8.98
CA GLY A 145 -5.81 -25.26 9.68
C GLY A 145 -6.90 -24.70 10.58
N GLN A 146 -8.06 -25.38 10.66
CA GLN A 146 -9.14 -24.98 11.55
C GLN A 146 -8.69 -24.94 13.02
N ARG A 147 -8.00 -25.99 13.49
CA ARG A 147 -7.47 -26.05 14.87
C ARG A 147 -6.48 -24.93 15.17
N GLU A 148 -5.65 -24.59 14.20
CA GLU A 148 -4.67 -23.51 14.30
C GLU A 148 -5.39 -22.17 14.44
N ARG A 149 -6.40 -21.90 13.61
CA ARG A 149 -7.22 -20.69 13.75
C ARG A 149 -7.93 -20.64 15.10
N GLU A 150 -8.55 -21.73 15.52
CA GLU A 150 -9.27 -21.79 16.80
C GLU A 150 -8.38 -21.44 18.00
N ALA A 151 -7.08 -21.77 17.95
CA ALA A 151 -6.12 -21.41 19.01
C ALA A 151 -5.91 -19.90 19.14
N PHE A 152 -6.08 -19.13 18.06
CA PHE A 152 -5.91 -17.67 18.02
C PHE A 152 -7.23 -16.90 18.12
N ARG A 153 -8.35 -17.58 18.34
CA ARG A 153 -9.65 -16.94 18.46
C ARG A 153 -9.72 -16.20 19.80
N LEU A 154 -10.11 -14.93 19.75
CA LEU A 154 -10.28 -14.12 20.94
C LEU A 154 -11.52 -14.58 21.73
N ASP A 155 -11.45 -14.48 23.06
CA ASP A 155 -12.64 -14.56 23.89
C ASP A 155 -13.58 -13.38 23.63
N ALA A 156 -14.86 -13.54 23.95
CA ALA A 156 -15.89 -12.55 23.62
C ALA A 156 -15.70 -11.20 24.34
N ASP A 157 -15.05 -11.19 25.51
CA ASP A 157 -14.82 -9.93 26.23
C ASP A 157 -13.65 -9.16 25.62
N LEU A 158 -12.52 -9.84 25.42
CA LEU A 158 -11.36 -9.28 24.76
C LEU A 158 -11.68 -8.84 23.34
N SER A 159 -12.40 -9.65 22.57
CA SER A 159 -12.86 -9.32 21.21
C SER A 159 -13.63 -8.00 21.16
N ARG A 160 -14.54 -7.73 22.11
CA ARG A 160 -15.25 -6.45 22.17
C ARG A 160 -14.33 -5.27 22.51
N ARG A 161 -13.32 -5.49 23.34
CA ARG A 161 -12.38 -4.45 23.78
C ARG A 161 -11.35 -4.09 22.72
N VAL A 162 -10.78 -5.08 22.03
CA VAL A 162 -9.61 -4.90 21.14
C VAL A 162 -9.89 -5.19 19.67
N ALA A 163 -11.04 -5.77 19.34
CA ALA A 163 -11.35 -6.21 17.98
C ALA A 163 -12.78 -5.85 17.51
N ASP A 164 -13.50 -4.94 18.18
CA ASP A 164 -14.89 -4.57 17.85
C ASP A 164 -15.85 -5.76 17.67
N GLY A 165 -15.63 -6.84 18.42
CA GLY A 165 -16.43 -8.07 18.29
C GLY A 165 -15.99 -9.00 17.17
N ALA A 166 -14.95 -8.65 16.41
CA ALA A 166 -14.33 -9.57 15.46
C ALA A 166 -13.62 -10.72 16.18
N PRO A 167 -13.67 -11.94 15.64
CA PRO A 167 -13.15 -13.12 16.33
C PRO A 167 -11.62 -13.18 16.41
N PHE A 168 -10.90 -12.39 15.61
CA PHE A 168 -9.45 -12.41 15.53
C PHE A 168 -8.85 -11.00 15.55
N LEU A 169 -7.59 -10.93 15.99
CA LEU A 169 -6.75 -9.74 15.89
C LEU A 169 -5.61 -10.04 14.90
N ALA A 170 -5.57 -9.31 13.80
CA ALA A 170 -4.53 -9.46 12.78
C ALA A 170 -3.42 -8.43 12.98
N SER A 171 -2.18 -8.81 12.67
CA SER A 171 -1.07 -7.87 12.51
C SER A 171 -1.20 -7.13 11.19
N CYS A 172 -1.07 -5.80 11.24
CA CYS A 172 -0.99 -4.98 10.05
C CYS A 172 0.40 -5.03 9.41
N GLY A 173 1.38 -5.73 10.00
CA GLY A 173 2.77 -5.70 9.53
C GLY A 173 3.45 -4.33 9.71
N ILE A 174 2.88 -3.45 10.54
CA ILE A 174 3.46 -2.17 10.94
C ILE A 174 4.07 -2.33 12.33
N TYR A 175 5.31 -1.88 12.49
CA TYR A 175 6.06 -2.06 13.73
C TYR A 175 6.78 -0.79 14.13
N VAL A 176 6.82 -0.51 15.44
CA VAL A 176 7.77 0.45 16.04
C VAL A 176 8.78 -0.33 16.84
N PHE A 177 10.06 -0.19 16.50
CA PHE A 177 11.17 -0.80 17.24
C PHE A 177 11.98 0.25 17.98
N GLU A 178 12.49 -0.09 19.16
CA GLU A 178 13.67 0.58 19.70
C GLU A 178 14.88 0.23 18.83
N LYS A 179 15.64 1.25 18.43
CA LYS A 179 16.68 1.13 17.39
C LYS A 179 17.78 0.14 17.77
N ASN A 180 18.27 0.18 19.01
CA ASN A 180 19.35 -0.71 19.44
C ASN A 180 18.88 -2.16 19.56
N PHE A 181 17.66 -2.37 20.03
CA PHE A 181 17.01 -3.68 20.04
C PHE A 181 16.89 -4.24 18.62
N LEU A 182 16.39 -3.46 17.65
CA LEU A 182 16.32 -3.89 16.24
C LEU A 182 17.70 -4.30 15.70
N LEU A 183 18.73 -3.48 15.91
CA LEU A 183 20.07 -3.78 15.43
C LEU A 183 20.67 -5.03 16.09
N ARG A 184 20.45 -5.24 17.39
CA ARG A 184 20.88 -6.46 18.09
C ARG A 184 20.13 -7.68 17.57
N LEU A 185 18.80 -7.60 17.48
CA LEU A 185 17.93 -8.67 16.96
C LEU A 185 18.41 -9.17 15.59
N LEU A 186 18.64 -8.24 14.65
CA LEU A 186 19.05 -8.59 13.29
C LEU A 186 20.48 -9.16 13.22
N ARG A 187 21.37 -8.78 14.14
CA ARG A 187 22.76 -9.29 14.19
C ARG A 187 22.85 -10.66 14.87
N GLU A 188 22.13 -10.86 15.97
CA GLU A 188 22.19 -12.07 16.79
C GLU A 188 21.37 -13.22 16.17
N HIS A 189 20.34 -12.89 15.38
CA HIS A 189 19.45 -13.86 14.74
C HIS A 189 19.45 -13.74 13.22
N PRO A 190 20.54 -14.14 12.53
CA PRO A 190 20.65 -14.01 11.07
C PRO A 190 19.64 -14.86 10.28
N ARG A 191 18.99 -15.84 10.94
CA ARG A 191 17.93 -16.70 10.38
C ARG A 191 16.52 -16.19 10.64
N ALA A 192 16.36 -15.04 11.30
CA ALA A 192 15.07 -14.38 11.38
C ALA A 192 14.74 -13.78 10.00
N HIS A 193 13.64 -14.23 9.41
CA HIS A 193 13.18 -13.80 8.09
C HIS A 193 11.93 -12.92 8.20
N ASN A 194 11.09 -13.14 9.22
CA ASN A 194 9.78 -12.50 9.35
C ASN A 194 9.58 -11.88 10.73
N PHE A 195 9.41 -10.55 10.80
CA PHE A 195 9.18 -9.85 12.06
C PHE A 195 7.99 -10.40 12.85
N GLY A 196 6.87 -10.76 12.20
CA GLY A 196 5.67 -11.23 12.91
C GLY A 196 5.95 -12.47 13.78
N ALA A 197 6.42 -13.54 13.16
CA ALA A 197 6.68 -14.81 13.84
C ALA A 197 7.98 -14.81 14.66
N ASP A 198 9.00 -14.06 14.22
CA ASP A 198 10.32 -14.13 14.84
C ASP A 198 10.48 -13.13 16.01
N VAL A 199 9.77 -11.99 16.03
CA VAL A 199 10.03 -10.95 17.05
C VAL A 199 9.66 -11.41 18.46
N GLN A 200 8.51 -12.05 18.66
CA GLN A 200 8.06 -12.46 19.99
C GLN A 200 8.99 -13.47 20.67
N PRO A 201 9.39 -14.59 20.04
CA PRO A 201 10.30 -15.52 20.70
C PRO A 201 11.68 -14.90 20.94
N LEU A 202 12.08 -13.92 20.11
CA LEU A 202 13.40 -13.29 20.19
C LEU A 202 13.46 -12.08 21.12
N SER A 203 12.32 -11.51 21.55
CA SER A 203 12.29 -10.43 22.55
C SER A 203 12.57 -10.92 23.97
N GLY A 204 12.52 -12.24 24.21
CA GLY A 204 12.76 -12.84 25.52
C GLY A 204 11.79 -12.29 26.57
N THR A 205 12.31 -11.66 27.62
CA THR A 205 11.49 -11.04 28.67
C THR A 205 11.13 -9.58 28.40
N GLN A 206 11.50 -9.04 27.24
CA GLN A 206 11.24 -7.64 26.90
C GLN A 206 9.84 -7.49 26.29
N GLN A 207 9.18 -6.37 26.61
CA GLN A 207 7.78 -6.15 26.25
C GLN A 207 7.59 -5.91 24.76
N VAL A 208 6.76 -6.76 24.14
CA VAL A 208 6.22 -6.58 22.80
C VAL A 208 4.75 -6.24 22.93
N LEU A 209 4.41 -4.97 22.69
CA LEU A 209 3.04 -4.48 22.84
C LEU A 209 2.28 -4.57 21.54
N THR A 210 0.96 -4.59 21.66
CA THR A 210 0.06 -4.34 20.55
C THR A 210 -0.52 -2.92 20.61
N TRP A 211 -0.79 -2.34 19.45
CA TRP A 211 -1.48 -1.07 19.31
C TRP A 211 -2.54 -1.19 18.22
N ARG A 212 -3.79 -0.94 18.58
CA ARG A 212 -4.90 -1.14 17.67
C ARG A 212 -5.04 0.04 16.70
N LEU A 213 -5.02 -0.26 15.41
CA LEU A 213 -5.39 0.65 14.33
C LEU A 213 -6.92 0.77 14.26
N TYR A 214 -7.41 2.00 14.31
CA TYR A 214 -8.82 2.32 14.14
C TYR A 214 -9.10 2.86 12.73
N GLY A 215 -10.32 2.63 12.25
CA GLY A 215 -10.80 3.08 10.95
C GLY A 215 -10.50 2.08 9.83
N TYR A 216 -10.54 2.54 8.59
CA TYR A 216 -10.35 1.70 7.41
C TYR A 216 -8.91 1.18 7.29
N TRP A 217 -8.78 -0.13 7.08
CA TRP A 217 -7.54 -0.80 6.71
C TRP A 217 -7.82 -1.90 5.68
N ALA A 218 -7.01 -1.96 4.63
CA ALA A 218 -7.06 -3.03 3.64
C ALA A 218 -5.67 -3.40 3.13
N ASP A 219 -5.41 -4.71 3.08
CA ASP A 219 -4.25 -5.29 2.40
C ASP A 219 -4.52 -5.41 0.89
N VAL A 220 -3.95 -4.48 0.12
CA VAL A 220 -4.10 -4.46 -1.34
C VAL A 220 -3.08 -5.35 -2.05
N GLY A 221 -2.05 -5.83 -1.35
CA GLY A 221 -1.03 -6.73 -1.87
C GLY A 221 -1.43 -8.21 -1.83
N ALA A 222 -2.37 -8.59 -0.96
CA ALA A 222 -2.79 -9.98 -0.78
C ALA A 222 -3.23 -10.69 -2.08
N SER A 223 -3.98 -10.00 -2.95
CA SER A 223 -4.40 -10.55 -4.25
C SER A 223 -4.81 -9.46 -5.24
N LEU A 224 -4.87 -9.79 -6.54
CA LEU A 224 -5.43 -8.89 -7.55
C LEU A 224 -6.88 -8.49 -7.25
N ARG A 225 -7.65 -9.38 -6.59
CA ARG A 225 -9.04 -9.12 -6.20
C ARG A 225 -9.12 -8.07 -5.09
N THR A 226 -8.25 -8.14 -4.08
CA THR A 226 -8.24 -7.14 -2.99
C THR A 226 -7.80 -5.79 -3.52
N PHE A 227 -6.78 -5.75 -4.40
CA PHE A 227 -6.41 -4.54 -5.12
C PHE A 227 -7.59 -3.94 -5.91
N MET A 228 -8.30 -4.75 -6.69
CA MET A 228 -9.45 -4.31 -7.47
C MET A 228 -10.56 -3.77 -6.58
N ASN A 229 -10.96 -4.53 -5.56
CA ASN A 229 -12.05 -4.15 -4.65
C ASN A 229 -11.75 -2.84 -3.94
N ALA A 230 -10.55 -2.69 -3.35
CA ALA A 230 -10.16 -1.46 -2.65
C ALA A 230 -10.19 -0.23 -3.57
N ASN A 231 -9.82 -0.39 -4.86
CA ASN A 231 -9.96 0.69 -5.84
C ASN A 231 -11.42 0.99 -6.16
N LEU A 232 -12.26 -0.03 -6.37
CA LEU A 232 -13.68 0.16 -6.69
C LEU A 232 -14.50 0.71 -5.52
N GLU A 233 -14.06 0.50 -4.28
CA GLU A 233 -14.68 1.11 -3.09
C GLU A 233 -14.63 2.65 -3.11
N LEU A 234 -13.68 3.26 -3.84
CA LEU A 234 -13.69 4.70 -4.12
C LEU A 234 -14.99 5.17 -4.77
N CYS A 235 -15.65 4.31 -5.53
CA CYS A 235 -16.89 4.59 -6.24
C CYS A 235 -18.14 4.45 -5.35
N LEU A 236 -18.00 3.82 -4.17
CA LEU A 236 -19.10 3.49 -3.26
C LEU A 236 -19.30 4.53 -2.15
N ARG A 237 -18.64 5.70 -2.24
CA ARG A 237 -18.67 6.74 -1.22
C ARG A 237 -20.11 7.05 -0.77
N THR A 238 -20.41 6.62 0.46
CA THR A 238 -21.58 7.07 1.20
C THR A 238 -21.11 8.20 2.13
N PRO A 239 -21.77 9.37 2.12
CA PRO A 239 -21.46 10.42 3.08
C PRO A 239 -21.54 9.88 4.52
N GLY A 240 -20.46 10.03 5.30
CA GLY A 240 -20.40 9.61 6.71
C GLY A 240 -19.77 8.25 7.01
N ALA A 241 -19.37 7.46 5.99
CA ALA A 241 -18.53 6.28 6.22
C ALA A 241 -17.06 6.68 6.45
N ASP A 242 -16.31 5.88 7.23
CA ASP A 242 -14.86 6.01 7.41
C ASP A 242 -14.13 5.82 6.07
N SER A 243 -14.08 6.89 5.28
CA SER A 243 -13.33 6.92 4.02
C SER A 243 -11.85 7.10 4.35
N PRO A 244 -10.96 6.19 3.91
CA PRO A 244 -9.51 6.42 4.05
C PRO A 244 -9.06 7.64 3.23
N PHE A 245 -9.87 8.07 2.27
CA PHE A 245 -9.59 9.17 1.37
C PHE A 245 -10.17 10.48 1.87
N ASP A 246 -9.35 11.25 2.58
CA ASP A 246 -9.59 12.65 2.91
C ASP A 246 -9.03 13.56 1.80
N PRO A 247 -9.88 14.19 0.97
CA PRO A 247 -9.42 15.04 -0.13
C PRO A 247 -8.55 16.22 0.34
N PHE A 248 -8.61 16.61 1.62
CA PHE A 248 -7.80 17.69 2.15
C PHE A 248 -6.42 17.25 2.65
N ALA A 249 -6.25 15.97 2.96
CA ALA A 249 -4.98 15.43 3.45
C ALA A 249 -3.93 15.23 2.33
N TYR A 250 -4.29 15.30 1.05
CA TYR A 250 -3.38 14.95 -0.06
C TYR A 250 -2.96 16.14 -0.93
N HIS A 251 -3.24 17.38 -0.52
CA HIS A 251 -3.06 18.59 -1.34
C HIS A 251 -1.62 18.78 -1.87
N ASP A 252 -0.61 18.19 -1.22
CA ASP A 252 0.79 18.46 -1.54
C ASP A 252 1.49 17.31 -2.30
N LEU A 253 0.79 16.21 -2.61
CA LEU A 253 1.42 15.03 -3.24
C LEU A 253 1.40 15.11 -4.77
N GLY A 254 2.52 15.58 -5.34
CA GLY A 254 2.91 15.24 -6.70
C GLY A 254 1.85 15.56 -7.75
N ALA A 255 1.16 16.70 -7.58
CA ALA A 255 0.09 17.15 -8.45
C ALA A 255 0.60 17.14 -9.90
N LEU A 256 0.13 16.16 -10.68
CA LEU A 256 0.32 16.19 -12.11
C LEU A 256 -0.45 17.42 -12.59
N ALA A 257 0.26 18.43 -13.10
CA ALA A 257 -0.33 19.62 -13.72
C ALA A 257 -1.06 19.23 -15.01
N LEU A 258 -2.13 18.46 -14.88
CA LEU A 258 -2.97 17.97 -15.95
C LEU A 258 -4.18 18.88 -16.11
N PRO A 259 -4.64 19.07 -17.34
CA PRO A 259 -5.89 19.79 -17.56
C PRO A 259 -7.07 19.03 -16.94
N PRO A 260 -8.21 19.71 -16.74
CA PRO A 260 -9.48 19.04 -16.47
C PRO A 260 -9.77 17.97 -17.53
N SER A 261 -10.50 16.92 -17.13
CA SER A 261 -10.90 15.87 -18.06
C SER A 261 -11.98 16.36 -19.04
N ASP A 262 -11.82 16.01 -20.31
CA ASP A 262 -12.74 16.33 -21.39
C ASP A 262 -13.77 15.20 -21.57
N LEU A 263 -15.04 15.54 -21.38
CA LEU A 263 -16.16 14.60 -21.36
C LEU A 263 -17.22 15.04 -22.37
N VAL A 264 -17.35 14.30 -23.47
CA VAL A 264 -18.30 14.62 -24.54
C VAL A 264 -19.34 13.51 -24.65
N SER A 265 -20.62 13.83 -24.43
CA SER A 265 -21.75 12.90 -24.60
C SER A 265 -21.61 11.57 -23.83
N CYS A 266 -21.16 11.63 -22.57
CA CYS A 266 -20.91 10.45 -21.74
C CYS A 266 -22.02 10.21 -20.71
N ASN A 267 -22.24 8.95 -20.35
CA ASN A 267 -23.08 8.54 -19.21
C ASN A 267 -22.21 7.91 -18.13
N ILE A 268 -22.05 8.59 -16.99
CA ILE A 268 -21.15 8.18 -15.92
C ILE A 268 -21.93 8.04 -14.61
N SER A 269 -21.89 6.87 -13.99
CA SER A 269 -22.58 6.60 -12.72
C SER A 269 -21.66 5.86 -11.75
N ARG A 270 -21.65 6.24 -10.46
CA ARG A 270 -20.82 5.58 -9.42
C ARG A 270 -19.37 5.34 -9.91
N SER A 271 -18.71 6.36 -10.42
CA SER A 271 -17.38 6.23 -11.02
C SER A 271 -16.53 7.45 -10.67
N THR A 272 -15.22 7.26 -10.59
CA THR A 272 -14.25 8.33 -10.34
C THR A 272 -13.41 8.55 -11.60
N ILE A 273 -13.27 9.80 -12.02
CA ILE A 273 -12.48 10.18 -13.20
C ILE A 273 -11.32 11.06 -12.75
N ALA A 274 -10.09 10.59 -12.96
CA ALA A 274 -8.89 11.37 -12.71
C ALA A 274 -8.68 12.44 -13.80
N PRO A 275 -7.88 13.49 -13.52
CA PRO A 275 -7.60 14.57 -14.47
C PRO A 275 -6.97 14.13 -15.80
N GLY A 276 -7.17 14.93 -16.84
CA GLY A 276 -6.60 14.72 -18.17
C GLY A 276 -7.24 13.58 -18.99
N ALA A 277 -8.32 12.96 -18.51
CA ALA A 277 -9.01 11.95 -19.32
C ALA A 277 -9.73 12.58 -20.52
N ARG A 278 -9.76 11.89 -21.66
CA ARG A 278 -10.52 12.27 -22.86
C ARG A 278 -11.52 11.16 -23.16
N ILE A 279 -12.80 11.45 -22.92
CA ILE A 279 -13.88 10.46 -23.00
C ILE A 279 -14.96 10.99 -23.94
N SER A 280 -15.28 10.22 -24.99
CA SER A 280 -16.30 10.59 -25.97
C SER A 280 -17.33 9.47 -26.10
N GLY A 281 -18.62 9.78 -25.97
CA GLY A 281 -19.71 8.86 -26.29
C GLY A 281 -19.73 7.55 -25.49
N ALA A 282 -19.18 7.52 -24.27
CA ALA A 282 -18.99 6.29 -23.49
C ALA A 282 -19.98 6.15 -22.33
N THR A 283 -20.24 4.91 -21.91
CA THR A 283 -21.01 4.58 -20.71
C THR A 283 -20.11 3.93 -19.66
N ILE A 284 -19.96 4.55 -18.50
CA ILE A 284 -19.02 4.15 -17.45
C ILE A 284 -19.79 3.99 -16.13
N SER A 285 -19.76 2.79 -15.53
CA SER A 285 -20.46 2.50 -14.28
C SER A 285 -19.60 1.72 -13.30
N GLY A 286 -19.55 2.15 -12.03
CA GLY A 286 -18.86 1.39 -10.99
C GLY A 286 -17.35 1.35 -11.20
N SER A 287 -16.75 2.37 -11.82
CA SER A 287 -15.39 2.27 -12.38
C SER A 287 -14.48 3.41 -11.95
N VAL A 288 -13.18 3.11 -11.87
CA VAL A 288 -12.13 4.10 -11.66
C VAL A 288 -11.41 4.33 -12.99
N VAL A 289 -11.34 5.58 -13.44
CA VAL A 289 -10.63 5.98 -14.65
C VAL A 289 -9.42 6.82 -14.25
N GLY A 290 -8.23 6.26 -14.48
CA GLY A 290 -6.95 6.88 -14.19
C GLY A 290 -6.60 8.06 -15.11
N PRO A 291 -5.53 8.79 -14.79
CA PRO A 291 -5.17 10.02 -15.47
C PRO A 291 -4.81 9.78 -16.93
N ARG A 292 -5.08 10.77 -17.80
CA ARG A 292 -4.81 10.70 -19.25
C ARG A 292 -5.50 9.56 -20.01
N ALA A 293 -6.49 8.91 -19.41
CA ALA A 293 -7.22 7.83 -20.09
C ALA A 293 -7.92 8.35 -21.35
N VAL A 294 -7.77 7.61 -22.46
CA VAL A 294 -8.47 7.90 -23.73
C VAL A 294 -9.52 6.82 -23.96
N ILE A 295 -10.78 7.23 -24.09
CA ILE A 295 -11.92 6.32 -24.24
C ILE A 295 -12.78 6.77 -25.43
N GLY A 296 -12.88 5.88 -26.42
CA GLY A 296 -13.60 6.14 -27.67
C GLY A 296 -15.13 6.01 -27.58
N PRO A 297 -15.84 6.40 -28.66
CA PRO A 297 -17.29 6.39 -28.73
C PRO A 297 -17.88 4.98 -28.66
N GLY A 298 -19.03 4.86 -28.00
CA GLY A 298 -19.75 3.60 -27.82
C GLY A 298 -19.07 2.60 -26.88
N VAL A 299 -18.02 3.01 -26.16
CA VAL A 299 -17.36 2.15 -25.18
C VAL A 299 -18.23 1.99 -23.93
N VAL A 300 -18.31 0.77 -23.41
CA VAL A 300 -19.00 0.45 -22.16
C VAL A 300 -17.99 -0.09 -21.15
N ILE A 301 -17.91 0.54 -19.98
CA ILE A 301 -17.00 0.14 -18.89
C ILE A 301 -17.83 -0.11 -17.63
N ARG A 302 -17.63 -1.28 -17.02
CA ARG A 302 -18.36 -1.71 -15.81
C ARG A 302 -17.43 -2.31 -14.78
N ASP A 303 -17.53 -1.89 -13.53
CA ASP A 303 -16.86 -2.51 -12.38
C ASP A 303 -15.37 -2.76 -12.65
N SER A 304 -14.69 -1.78 -13.24
CA SER A 304 -13.32 -1.91 -13.78
C SER A 304 -12.43 -0.75 -13.35
N VAL A 305 -11.13 -1.03 -13.24
CA VAL A 305 -10.08 -0.06 -12.91
C VAL A 305 -9.21 0.18 -14.13
N LEU A 306 -9.16 1.40 -14.63
CA LEU A 306 -8.25 1.81 -15.69
C LEU A 306 -7.12 2.61 -15.06
N MET A 307 -5.87 2.17 -15.21
CA MET A 307 -4.72 2.87 -14.66
C MET A 307 -4.36 4.16 -15.44
N GLY A 308 -4.87 4.30 -16.66
CA GLY A 308 -4.70 5.49 -17.49
C GLY A 308 -3.44 5.44 -18.34
N ALA A 309 -2.75 6.57 -18.49
CA ALA A 309 -1.54 6.68 -19.29
C ALA A 309 -0.48 7.61 -18.67
N ASP A 310 0.79 7.31 -18.94
CA ASP A 310 1.92 8.10 -18.45
C ASP A 310 2.13 9.40 -19.25
N TYR A 311 1.67 9.44 -20.51
CA TYR A 311 1.78 10.56 -21.46
C TYR A 311 0.58 10.57 -22.42
N TYR A 312 0.43 11.64 -23.21
CA TYR A 312 -0.47 11.61 -24.38
C TYR A 312 0.30 11.16 -25.62
N GLU A 313 -0.33 10.40 -26.51
CA GLU A 313 0.36 9.92 -27.72
C GLU A 313 0.79 11.06 -28.65
N GLU A 314 0.07 12.18 -28.65
CA GLU A 314 0.43 13.33 -29.47
C GLU A 314 1.74 14.00 -29.03
N ASP A 315 2.17 13.79 -27.78
CA ASP A 315 3.42 14.33 -27.23
C ASP A 315 4.65 13.52 -27.67
N LEU A 316 4.44 12.31 -28.24
CA LEU A 316 5.52 11.51 -28.79
C LEU A 316 5.82 11.98 -30.22
N GLU A 317 6.93 12.72 -30.39
CA GLU A 317 7.44 13.14 -31.71
C GLU A 317 7.68 11.96 -32.67
N VAL A 318 7.77 10.75 -32.15
CA VAL A 318 7.90 9.51 -32.92
C VAL A 318 6.52 9.02 -33.33
N ARG A 319 6.01 9.55 -34.45
CA ARG A 319 5.16 8.71 -35.31
C ARG A 319 6.06 7.59 -35.78
N CYS A 320 5.90 6.38 -35.23
CA CYS A 320 6.58 5.21 -35.78
C CYS A 320 6.16 5.08 -37.25
N SER A 321 7.01 5.57 -38.14
CA SER A 321 7.12 5.06 -39.49
C SER A 321 7.47 3.57 -39.37
N SER A 322 6.92 2.76 -40.26
CA SER A 322 7.26 1.35 -40.48
C SER A 322 6.99 0.35 -39.35
N SER A 323 5.73 -0.06 -39.19
CA SER A 323 5.41 -1.47 -38.90
C SER A 323 4.27 -1.92 -39.81
N GLU A 324 4.40 -3.09 -40.46
CA GLU A 324 3.42 -3.64 -41.41
C GLU A 324 2.07 -4.03 -40.78
N LEU A 325 1.94 -3.95 -39.45
CA LEU A 325 0.70 -4.18 -38.72
C LEU A 325 0.16 -2.89 -38.10
N PRO A 326 -1.15 -2.59 -38.25
CA PRO A 326 -1.77 -1.42 -37.64
C PRO A 326 -1.88 -1.61 -36.13
N VAL A 327 -1.01 -0.96 -35.37
CA VAL A 327 -1.09 -0.90 -33.91
C VAL A 327 -2.19 0.09 -33.53
N PRO A 328 -3.19 -0.29 -32.70
CA PRO A 328 -4.23 0.64 -32.27
C PRO A 328 -3.64 1.75 -31.39
N PRO A 329 -4.26 2.95 -31.38
CA PRO A 329 -3.88 4.01 -30.46
C PRO A 329 -4.03 3.55 -29.00
N MET A 330 -3.35 4.26 -28.11
CA MET A 330 -3.44 4.07 -26.67
C MET A 330 -4.84 4.43 -26.17
N GLY A 331 -5.31 3.68 -25.19
CA GLY A 331 -6.66 3.80 -24.64
C GLY A 331 -7.60 2.71 -25.15
N ILE A 332 -8.89 2.99 -25.08
CA ILE A 332 -9.96 2.04 -25.42
C ILE A 332 -10.65 2.45 -26.72
N GLY A 333 -10.48 1.62 -27.74
CA GLY A 333 -11.09 1.83 -29.05
C GLY A 333 -12.62 1.72 -29.04
N ALA A 334 -13.23 2.41 -29.99
CA ALA A 334 -14.69 2.56 -30.12
C ALA A 334 -15.45 1.21 -30.09
N GLY A 335 -16.64 1.22 -29.49
CA GLY A 335 -17.55 0.07 -29.42
C GLY A 335 -17.09 -1.08 -28.51
N SER A 336 -16.03 -0.89 -27.72
CA SER A 336 -15.50 -1.95 -26.84
C SER A 336 -16.28 -2.09 -25.53
N LEU A 337 -16.33 -3.30 -24.99
CA LEU A 337 -16.88 -3.62 -23.67
C LEU A 337 -15.75 -4.05 -22.73
N VAL A 338 -15.63 -3.37 -21.59
CA VAL A 338 -14.70 -3.73 -20.50
C VAL A 338 -15.51 -3.96 -19.22
N GLN A 339 -15.38 -5.15 -18.64
CA GLN A 339 -16.12 -5.52 -17.43
C GLN A 339 -15.26 -6.35 -16.49
N LYS A 340 -15.24 -5.97 -15.20
CA LYS A 340 -14.48 -6.64 -14.13
C LYS A 340 -13.00 -6.83 -14.48
N ALA A 341 -12.38 -5.78 -15.01
CA ALA A 341 -11.01 -5.81 -15.48
C ALA A 341 -10.15 -4.72 -14.84
N ILE A 342 -8.84 -4.99 -14.76
CA ILE A 342 -7.82 -3.97 -14.52
C ILE A 342 -7.10 -3.76 -15.84
N ILE A 343 -7.16 -2.53 -16.36
CA ILE A 343 -6.45 -2.13 -17.57
C ILE A 343 -5.23 -1.33 -17.14
N ASP A 344 -4.04 -1.90 -17.35
CA ASP A 344 -2.77 -1.27 -16.98
C ASP A 344 -2.46 -0.06 -17.87
N LYS A 345 -1.44 0.70 -17.48
CA LYS A 345 -1.02 1.94 -18.11
C LYS A 345 -0.64 1.73 -19.57
N ASN A 346 -0.98 2.73 -20.39
CA ASN A 346 -0.60 2.79 -21.79
C ASN A 346 -1.13 1.61 -22.64
N ALA A 347 -2.14 0.90 -22.15
CA ALA A 347 -2.78 -0.19 -22.88
C ALA A 347 -3.39 0.32 -24.20
N ARG A 348 -3.35 -0.54 -25.22
CA ARG A 348 -3.87 -0.25 -26.57
C ARG A 348 -4.97 -1.25 -26.90
N ILE A 349 -6.21 -0.91 -26.59
CA ILE A 349 -7.37 -1.76 -26.86
C ILE A 349 -7.99 -1.32 -28.19
N GLY A 350 -8.11 -2.27 -29.12
CA GLY A 350 -8.67 -2.04 -30.45
C GLY A 350 -10.17 -1.69 -30.43
N ARG A 351 -10.75 -1.58 -31.63
CA ARG A 351 -12.19 -1.33 -31.77
C ARG A 351 -12.99 -2.62 -31.57
N SER A 352 -14.19 -2.50 -31.00
CA SER A 352 -15.13 -3.61 -30.78
C SER A 352 -14.55 -4.78 -29.97
N CYS A 353 -13.59 -4.50 -29.09
CA CYS A 353 -13.02 -5.53 -28.21
C CYS A 353 -13.97 -5.86 -27.06
N VAL A 354 -13.98 -7.12 -26.62
CA VAL A 354 -14.76 -7.55 -25.44
C VAL A 354 -13.80 -8.12 -24.41
N ILE A 355 -13.58 -7.37 -23.33
CA ILE A 355 -12.81 -7.77 -22.16
C ILE A 355 -13.82 -8.02 -21.05
N ALA A 356 -14.35 -9.23 -21.02
CA ALA A 356 -15.27 -9.69 -19.99
C ALA A 356 -15.10 -11.20 -19.82
N ASN A 357 -15.07 -11.67 -18.56
CA ASN A 357 -15.14 -13.10 -18.31
C ASN A 357 -16.60 -13.58 -18.50
N ARG A 358 -16.90 -14.13 -19.68
CA ARG A 358 -18.24 -14.65 -19.99
C ARG A 358 -18.57 -15.95 -19.24
N ALA A 359 -17.58 -16.65 -18.69
CA ALA A 359 -17.74 -17.94 -18.04
C ALA A 359 -18.02 -17.86 -16.53
N GLY A 360 -17.98 -16.66 -15.93
CA GLY A 360 -18.07 -16.48 -14.48
C GLY A 360 -16.71 -16.28 -13.85
#